data_AF-A0AAW1TR43-F1
#
_entry.id   AF-A0AAW1TR43-F1
#
_cell.length_a   1.000
_cell.length_b   1.000
_cell.length_c   1.000
_cell.angle_alpha   90.00
_cell.angle_beta   90.00
_cell.angle_gamma   90.00
#
_symmetry.space_group_name_H-M   'P 1'
#
loop_
_entity.id
_entity.type
_entity.pdbx_description
1 polymer ?
#
loop_
_entity_poly.entity_id
_entity_poly.type
_entity_poly.pdbx_seq_one_letter_code
_entity_poly.pdbx_strand_id
1 'polypeptide(L)'
;MPVLWKIKSEEYMDRDKKSQAMERLLDFYRQKFENATTDDVKKKFNSLRTNFRKELKKIKDSKKSGAGAEEIYQSTLWYFDAMSFLVDQETPSDSISTIDYEHEVGCNFIKLFIQL
;
A
#
# COMPACT_ATOMS: atom_id res chain seq x y z
N MET A 1 2.96 -6.97 -7.09
CA MET A 1 1.64 -7.61 -6.82
C MET A 1 0.50 -6.59 -6.90
N PRO A 2 0.16 -6.06 -8.08
CA PRO A 2 -0.92 -5.07 -8.23
C PRO A 2 -2.31 -5.65 -7.92
N VAL A 3 -2.50 -6.95 -8.19
CA VAL A 3 -3.70 -7.75 -7.91
C VAL A 3 -4.30 -7.58 -6.50
N LEU A 4 -3.49 -7.22 -5.50
CA LEU A 4 -3.94 -7.03 -4.12
C LEU A 4 -4.44 -5.61 -3.81
N TRP A 5 -4.08 -4.61 -4.60
CA TRP A 5 -4.32 -3.20 -4.24
C TRP A 5 -4.81 -2.28 -5.35
N LYS A 6 -4.59 -2.63 -6.63
CA LYS A 6 -4.90 -1.81 -7.80
C LYS A 6 -6.31 -2.16 -8.31
N ILE A 7 -7.34 -1.51 -7.78
CA ILE A 7 -8.75 -1.85 -8.08
C ILE A 7 -9.07 -1.74 -9.57
N LYS A 8 -8.43 -0.79 -10.26
CA LYS A 8 -8.62 -0.53 -11.69
C LYS A 8 -7.87 -1.49 -12.62
N SER A 9 -7.09 -2.45 -12.12
CA SER A 9 -6.43 -3.43 -12.99
C SER A 9 -7.35 -4.60 -13.31
N GLU A 10 -7.24 -5.13 -14.53
CA GLU A 10 -7.95 -6.36 -14.92
C GLU A 10 -7.57 -7.54 -14.03
N GLU A 11 -6.31 -7.58 -13.59
CA GLU A 11 -5.81 -8.59 -12.64
C GLU A 11 -6.53 -8.56 -11.30
N TYR A 12 -7.01 -7.42 -10.84
CA TYR A 12 -7.79 -7.34 -9.60
C TYR A 12 -9.13 -8.08 -9.72
N MET A 13 -9.69 -8.23 -10.93
CA MET A 13 -10.94 -8.98 -11.11
C MET A 13 -10.73 -10.49 -11.12
N ASP A 14 -9.48 -10.93 -11.29
CA ASP A 14 -9.09 -12.34 -11.33
C ASP A 14 -8.97 -12.91 -9.90
N ARG A 15 -9.92 -13.78 -9.56
CA ARG A 15 -10.01 -14.42 -8.24
C ARG A 15 -8.82 -15.34 -7.97
N ASP A 16 -8.32 -16.04 -8.99
CA ASP A 16 -7.26 -17.03 -8.83
C ASP A 16 -5.92 -16.32 -8.65
N LYS A 17 -5.67 -15.25 -9.40
CA LYS A 17 -4.48 -14.40 -9.19
C LYS A 17 -4.49 -13.74 -7.81
N LYS A 18 -5.68 -13.34 -7.31
CA LYS A 18 -5.82 -12.83 -5.93
C LYS A 18 -5.48 -13.88 -4.88
N SER A 19 -5.94 -15.12 -5.03
CA SER A 19 -5.60 -16.20 -4.10
C SER A 19 -4.10 -16.44 -4.08
N GLN A 20 -3.50 -16.61 -5.26
CA GLN A 20 -2.06 -16.87 -5.39
C GLN A 20 -1.19 -15.76 -4.79
N ALA A 21 -1.57 -14.49 -5.00
CA ALA A 21 -0.84 -13.38 -4.41
C ALA A 21 -1.00 -13.30 -2.89
N MET A 22 -2.18 -13.64 -2.36
CA MET A 22 -2.41 -13.68 -0.92
C MET A 22 -1.67 -14.85 -0.24
N GLU A 23 -1.60 -16.00 -0.89
CA GLU A 23 -0.80 -17.15 -0.45
C GLU A 23 0.69 -16.80 -0.40
N ARG A 24 1.24 -16.19 -1.46
CA ARG A 24 2.63 -15.71 -1.45
C ARG A 24 2.89 -14.74 -0.30
N LEU A 25 1.98 -13.79 -0.08
CA LEU A 25 2.12 -12.82 1.02
C LEU A 25 2.06 -13.52 2.39
N LEU A 26 1.22 -14.54 2.54
CA LEU A 26 1.15 -15.37 3.73
C LEU A 26 2.44 -16.13 3.99
N ASP A 27 3.05 -16.72 2.95
CA ASP A 27 4.32 -17.44 3.08
C ASP A 27 5.44 -16.51 3.57
N PHE A 28 5.50 -15.28 3.04
CA PHE A 28 6.43 -14.26 3.53
C PHE A 28 6.14 -13.86 4.99
N TYR A 29 4.87 -13.67 5.33
CA TYR A 29 4.47 -13.29 6.69
C TYR A 29 4.77 -14.40 7.71
N ARG A 30 4.65 -15.67 7.31
CA ARG A 30 4.98 -16.84 8.13
C ARG A 30 6.45 -16.99 8.46
N GLN A 31 7.35 -16.40 7.68
CA GLN A 31 8.78 -16.36 8.04
C GLN A 31 9.03 -15.66 9.38
N LYS A 32 8.13 -14.75 9.79
CA LYS A 32 8.19 -14.04 11.08
C LYS A 32 7.09 -14.50 12.06
N PHE A 33 5.93 -14.91 11.53
CA PHE A 33 4.77 -15.32 12.32
C PHE A 33 4.30 -16.71 11.86
N GLU A 34 4.96 -17.76 12.33
CA GLU A 34 4.81 -19.16 11.87
C GLU A 34 3.36 -19.63 11.75
N ASN A 35 2.50 -19.27 12.72
CA ASN A 35 1.11 -19.70 12.79
C ASN A 35 0.12 -18.72 12.16
N ALA A 36 0.60 -17.74 11.39
CA ALA A 36 -0.28 -16.77 10.76
C ALA A 36 -1.23 -17.41 9.75
N THR A 37 -2.42 -16.81 9.67
CA THR A 37 -3.48 -17.18 8.74
C THR A 37 -3.64 -16.12 7.65
N THR A 38 -4.31 -16.50 6.55
CA THR A 38 -4.71 -15.57 5.50
C THR A 38 -5.50 -14.37 6.04
N ASP A 39 -6.29 -14.58 7.10
CA ASP A 39 -7.08 -13.52 7.72
C ASP A 39 -6.23 -12.55 8.52
N ASP A 40 -5.14 -13.00 9.15
CA ASP A 40 -4.19 -12.12 9.82
C ASP A 40 -3.49 -11.20 8.83
N VAL A 41 -3.09 -11.76 7.69
CA VAL A 41 -2.50 -11.00 6.58
C VAL A 41 -3.49 -9.97 6.04
N LYS A 42 -4.76 -10.34 5.79
CA LYS A 42 -5.80 -9.40 5.37
C LYS A 42 -6.03 -8.28 6.39
N LYS A 43 -6.12 -8.63 7.68
CA LYS A 43 -6.29 -7.64 8.77
C LYS A 43 -5.11 -6.67 8.82
N LYS A 44 -3.87 -7.17 8.76
CA LYS A 44 -2.66 -6.35 8.75
C LYS A 44 -2.63 -5.43 7.53
N PHE A 45 -2.92 -5.97 6.36
CA PHE A 45 -3.00 -5.20 5.12
C PHE A 45 -4.02 -4.06 5.19
N ASN A 46 -5.23 -4.35 5.69
CA ASN A 46 -6.28 -3.34 5.87
C ASN A 46 -5.90 -2.28 6.91
N SER A 47 -5.24 -2.68 7.99
CA SER A 47 -4.73 -1.75 9.02
C SER A 47 -3.69 -0.79 8.43
N LEU A 48 -2.72 -1.30 7.67
CA LEU A 48 -1.72 -0.49 6.98
C LEU A 48 -2.36 0.50 6.01
N ARG A 49 -3.32 0.05 5.18
CA ARG A 49 -4.06 0.94 4.27
C ARG A 49 -4.81 2.04 5.03
N THR A 50 -5.46 1.69 6.14
CA THR A 50 -6.19 2.65 6.97
C THR A 50 -5.26 3.71 7.55
N ASN A 51 -4.11 3.30 8.08
CA ASN A 51 -3.12 4.22 8.63
C ASN A 51 -2.51 5.13 7.55
N PHE A 52 -2.16 4.56 6.40
CA PHE A 52 -1.68 5.33 5.26
C PHE A 52 -2.69 6.38 4.81
N ARG A 53 -3.97 6.03 4.68
CA ARG A 53 -5.03 6.99 4.31
C ARG A 53 -5.18 8.13 5.31
N LYS A 54 -5.13 7.83 6.61
CA LYS A 54 -5.19 8.84 7.67
C LYS A 54 -4.00 9.80 7.57
N GLU A 55 -2.81 9.26 7.34
CA GLU A 55 -1.60 10.04 7.21
C GLU A 55 -1.62 10.92 5.95
N LEU A 56 -2.00 10.35 4.80
CA LEU A 56 -2.18 11.08 3.55
C LEU A 56 -3.21 12.21 3.70
N LYS A 57 -4.29 11.98 4.47
CA LYS A 57 -5.28 13.01 4.76
C LYS A 57 -4.66 14.20 5.51
N LYS A 58 -3.83 13.97 6.53
CA LYS A 58 -3.15 15.07 7.26
C LYS A 58 -2.29 15.93 6.32
N ILE A 59 -1.55 15.29 5.41
CA ILE A 59 -0.73 15.97 4.40
C ILE A 59 -1.59 16.78 3.43
N LYS A 60 -2.75 16.24 3.01
CA LYS A 60 -3.68 16.95 2.11
C LYS A 60 -4.35 18.13 2.82
N ASP A 61 -4.78 17.92 4.07
CA ASP A 61 -5.44 18.94 4.87
C ASP A 61 -4.47 20.10 5.20
N SER A 62 -3.20 19.82 5.50
CA SER A 62 -2.19 20.88 5.71
C SER A 62 -2.00 21.76 4.47
N LYS A 63 -1.97 21.17 3.27
CA LYS A 63 -1.88 21.90 1.99
C LYS A 63 -3.09 22.78 1.69
N LYS A 64 -4.29 22.41 2.14
CA LYS A 64 -5.54 23.12 1.83
C LYS A 64 -5.69 24.43 2.61
N SER A 65 -4.98 24.57 3.74
CA SER A 65 -5.17 25.67 4.70
C SER A 65 -4.63 27.04 4.27
N GLY A 66 -4.15 27.22 3.03
CA GLY A 66 -3.41 28.43 2.64
C GLY A 66 -2.05 28.56 3.34
N ALA A 67 -1.57 27.44 3.89
CA ALA A 67 -0.34 27.32 4.65
C ALA A 67 0.88 27.59 3.74
N GLY A 68 1.87 28.33 4.25
CA GLY A 68 3.15 28.50 3.55
C GLY A 68 3.85 27.14 3.35
N ALA A 69 4.80 27.04 2.43
CA ALA A 69 5.49 25.76 2.13
C ALA A 69 6.13 25.10 3.37
N GLU A 70 6.49 25.88 4.38
CA GLU A 70 7.07 25.40 5.66
C GLU A 70 6.03 24.86 6.66
N GLU A 71 4.73 25.07 6.44
CA GLU A 71 3.64 24.62 7.31
C GLU A 71 2.98 23.32 6.81
N ILE A 72 3.45 22.75 5.69
CA ILE A 72 2.93 21.50 5.16
C ILE A 72 3.39 20.35 6.06
N TYR A 73 2.43 19.70 6.73
CA TYR A 73 2.67 18.47 7.47
C TYR A 73 3.42 17.43 6.62
N GLN A 74 4.56 16.97 7.13
CA GLN A 74 5.35 15.87 6.57
C GLN A 74 5.17 14.63 7.45
N SER A 75 4.88 13.48 6.84
CA SER A 75 4.83 12.23 7.60
C SER A 75 6.21 11.86 8.11
N THR A 76 6.29 11.38 9.35
CA THR A 76 7.50 10.80 9.95
C THR A 76 7.51 9.28 9.87
N LEU A 77 6.49 8.67 9.27
CA LEU A 77 6.39 7.22 9.15
C LEU A 77 7.34 6.75 8.05
N TRP A 78 8.38 6.00 8.44
CA TRP A 78 9.38 5.44 7.52
C TRP A 78 8.77 4.60 6.39
N TYR A 79 7.58 4.04 6.62
CA TYR A 79 6.87 3.22 5.65
C TYR A 79 5.92 4.01 4.73
N PHE A 80 5.73 5.30 4.98
CA PHE A 80 4.82 6.13 4.20
C PHE A 80 5.25 6.19 2.74
N ASP A 81 6.55 6.41 2.49
CA ASP A 81 7.12 6.45 1.14
C ASP A 81 6.99 5.09 0.44
N ALA A 82 7.19 4.00 1.18
CA ALA A 82 7.01 2.64 0.67
C ALA A 82 5.54 2.32 0.32
N MET A 83 4.57 3.04 0.88
CA MET A 83 3.12 2.90 0.60
C MET A 83 2.59 3.96 -0.37
N SER A 84 3.44 4.86 -0.88
CA SER A 84 3.06 5.96 -1.79
C SER A 84 2.37 5.49 -3.07
N PHE A 85 2.63 4.25 -3.53
CA PHE A 85 1.93 3.65 -4.68
C PHE A 85 0.40 3.52 -4.49
N LEU A 86 -0.09 3.63 -3.24
CA LEU A 86 -1.52 3.65 -2.94
C LEU A 86 -2.17 5.02 -3.18
N VAL A 87 -1.40 6.11 -3.33
CA VAL A 87 -1.94 7.47 -3.54
C VAL A 87 -2.86 7.52 -4.76
N ASP A 88 -2.51 6.82 -5.84
CA ASP A 88 -3.28 6.77 -7.09
C ASP A 88 -4.63 6.05 -6.94
N GLN A 89 -4.76 5.20 -5.93
CA GLN A 89 -6.02 4.56 -5.57
C GLN A 89 -6.90 5.45 -4.69
N GLU A 90 -6.29 6.46 -4.05
CA GLU A 90 -6.90 7.33 -3.04
C GLU A 90 -7.14 8.77 -3.56
N THR A 91 -6.76 9.05 -4.81
CA THR A 91 -6.98 10.31 -5.52
C THR A 91 -7.70 10.02 -6.84
N PRO A 92 -8.67 10.85 -7.25
CA PRO A 92 -9.17 10.81 -8.62
C PRO A 92 -8.09 11.40 -9.56
N SER A 93 -7.22 10.53 -10.10
CA SER A 93 -6.42 10.71 -11.33
C SER A 93 -5.40 11.84 -11.41
N ASP A 94 -4.12 11.48 -11.56
CA ASP A 94 -3.29 11.97 -12.68
C ASP A 94 -2.56 10.79 -13.32
N SER A 95 -2.36 10.85 -14.64
CA SER A 95 -1.97 9.71 -15.48
C SER A 95 -0.45 9.47 -15.42
N ILE A 96 0.00 8.29 -14.99
CA ILE A 96 1.43 7.91 -15.08
C ILE A 96 1.58 6.54 -15.76
N SER A 97 2.57 6.47 -16.67
CA SER A 97 2.91 5.34 -17.53
C SER A 97 3.37 4.09 -16.75
N THR A 98 2.94 2.92 -17.22
CA THR A 98 2.70 1.71 -16.41
C THR A 98 3.83 0.68 -16.30
N ILE A 99 4.96 0.75 -17.02
CA ILE A 99 5.60 -0.54 -17.39
C ILE A 99 6.78 -1.02 -16.51
N ASP A 100 7.51 -0.17 -15.77
CA ASP A 100 8.68 -0.65 -14.99
C ASP A 100 8.52 -0.57 -13.45
N TYR A 101 7.44 0.05 -12.97
CA TYR A 101 7.23 0.30 -11.53
C TYR A 101 6.62 -0.88 -10.77
N GLU A 102 6.05 -1.87 -11.46
CA GLU A 102 5.20 -2.87 -10.81
C GLU A 102 5.97 -4.00 -10.08
N HIS A 103 7.21 -4.27 -10.50
CA HIS A 103 8.06 -5.31 -9.90
C HIS A 103 8.71 -4.82 -8.60
N GLU A 104 9.24 -3.61 -8.60
CA GLU A 104 9.92 -3.00 -7.44
C GLU A 104 8.94 -2.67 -6.30
N VAL A 105 7.73 -2.19 -6.63
CA VAL A 105 6.66 -1.92 -5.67
C VAL A 105 6.20 -3.19 -4.96
N GLY A 106 6.14 -4.32 -5.68
CA GLY A 106 5.81 -5.62 -5.08
C GLY A 106 6.83 -6.05 -4.02
N CYS A 107 8.12 -5.91 -4.31
CA CYS A 107 9.20 -6.27 -3.39
C CYS A 107 9.28 -5.33 -2.19
N ASN A 108 9.13 -4.02 -2.39
CA ASN A 108 9.16 -3.06 -1.28
C ASN A 108 7.97 -3.22 -0.33
N PHE A 109 6.79 -3.53 -0.87
CA PHE A 109 5.63 -3.84 -0.05
C PHE A 109 5.82 -5.11 0.80
N ILE A 110 6.39 -6.17 0.22
CA ILE A 110 6.68 -7.42 0.96
C ILE A 110 7.71 -7.15 2.06
N LYS A 111 8.79 -6.41 1.78
CA LYS A 111 9.80 -6.03 2.79
C LYS A 111 9.18 -5.24 3.94
N LEU A 112 8.33 -4.27 3.62
CA LEU A 112 7.58 -3.49 4.59
C LEU A 112 6.69 -4.36 5.49
N PHE A 113 6.01 -5.34 4.89
CA PHE A 113 5.08 -6.23 5.57
C PHE A 113 5.77 -7.17 6.56
N ILE A 114 7.04 -7.53 6.30
CA ILE A 114 7.86 -8.36 7.18
C ILE A 114 8.52 -7.52 8.29
N GLN A 115 8.83 -6.25 8.06
CA GLN A 115 9.47 -5.39 9.07
C GLN A 115 8.49 -4.83 10.11
N LEU A 116 7.22 -4.60 9.75
CA LEU A 116 6.14 -4.23 10.68
C LEU A 116 5.54 -5.44 11.42
#